data_AF-A0A661PRA7-F1
#
_entry.id   AF-A0A661PRA7-F1
#
_cell.length_a   1.000
_cell.length_b   1.000
_cell.length_c   1.000
_cell.angle_alpha   90.00
_cell.angle_beta   90.00
_cell.angle_gamma   90.00
#
_symmetry.space_group_name_H-M   'P 1'
#
loop_
_entity.id
_entity.type
_entity.pdbx_description
1 polymer ?
#
loop_
_entity_poly.entity_id
_entity_poly.type
_entity_poly.pdbx_seq_one_letter_code
_entity_poly.pdbx_strand_id
1 'polypeptide(L)' 'MFAKLEEVEQRLLDLEAEVSQPDAAANRKHYQEITKELSDLRPVVEAFGVYREIAAEIEDHRELLESEEEDLK' A
#
# COMPACT_ATOMS: atom_id res chain seq x y z
N MET A 1 -12.11 7.27 -2.36
CA MET A 1 -11.22 8.45 -2.59
C MET A 1 -9.82 8.04 -3.05
N PHE A 2 -9.37 6.79 -2.85
CA PHE A 2 -8.02 6.32 -3.21
C PHE A 2 -7.97 5.17 -4.24
N ALA A 3 -9.02 4.97 -5.03
CA ALA A 3 -9.14 3.84 -5.95
C ALA A 3 -7.92 3.61 -6.87
N LYS A 4 -7.26 4.68 -7.33
CA LYS A 4 -6.03 4.56 -8.13
C LYS A 4 -4.82 4.08 -7.33
N LEU A 5 -4.71 4.45 -6.05
CA LEU A 5 -3.62 3.99 -5.19
C LEU A 5 -3.85 2.54 -4.76
N GLU A 6 -5.10 2.15 -4.54
CA GLU A 6 -5.49 0.75 -4.32
C GLU A 6 -5.19 -0.12 -5.56
N GLU A 7 -5.43 0.41 -6.76
CA GLU A 7 -5.04 -0.26 -8.01
C GLU A 7 -3.52 -0.41 -8.14
N VAL A 8 -2.75 0.61 -7.73
CA VAL A 8 -1.28 0.55 -7.69
C VAL A 8 -0.76 -0.46 -6.65
N GLU A 9 -1.38 -0.51 -5.47
CA GLU A 9 -1.10 -1.50 -4.42
C GLU A 9 -1.35 -2.92 -4.94
N GLN A 10 -2.50 -3.15 -5.59
CA GLN A 10 -2.82 -4.44 -6.21
C GLN A 10 -1.82 -4.81 -7.32
N ARG A 11 -1.45 -3.85 -8.17
CA ARG A 11 -0.47 -4.05 -9.23
C ARG A 11 0.89 -4.45 -8.67
N LEU A 12 1.33 -3.82 -7.57
CA LEU A 12 2.58 -4.19 -6.90
C LEU A 12 2.54 -5.66 -6.44
N LEU A 13 1.46 -6.08 -5.77
CA LEU A 13 1.29 -7.46 -5.31
C LEU A 13 1.31 -8.48 -6.45
N ASP A 14 0.65 -8.15 -7.57
CA ASP A 14 0.62 -9.02 -8.75
C ASP A 14 2.03 -9.18 -9.34
N LEU A 15 2.83 -8.10 -9.38
CA LEU A 15 4.21 -8.13 -9.87
C LEU A 15 5.14 -8.90 -8.92
N GLU A 16 4.95 -8.79 -7.60
CA GLU A 16 5.72 -9.57 -6.61
C GLU A 16 5.43 -11.06 -6.77
N ALA A 17 4.16 -11.43 -6.96
CA ALA A 17 3.75 -12.79 -7.24
C ALA A 17 4.36 -13.31 -8.55
N GLU A 18 4.40 -12.48 -9.60
CA GLU A 18 4.99 -12.84 -10.89
C GLU A 18 6.52 -13.08 -10.79
N VAL A 19 7.25 -12.21 -10.09
CA VAL A 19 8.70 -12.35 -9.85
C VAL A 19 9.04 -13.59 -9.03
N SER A 20 8.14 -14.00 -8.13
CA SER A 20 8.33 -15.20 -7.31
C SER A 20 8.21 -16.51 -8.11
N GLN A 21 7.69 -16.46 -9.35
CA GLN A 21 7.55 -17.65 -10.19
C GLN A 21 8.91 -18.07 -10.80
N PRO A 22 9.26 -19.37 -10.78
CA PRO A 22 10.50 -19.87 -11.38
C PRO A 22 10.65 -19.53 -12.87
N ASP A 23 9.52 -19.47 -13.58
CA ASP A 23 9.47 -19.20 -15.02
C ASP A 23 9.78 -17.74 -15.38
N ALA A 24 9.59 -16.80 -14.44
CA ALA A 24 9.92 -15.40 -14.67
C ALA A 24 11.44 -15.21 -14.84
N ALA A 25 12.25 -16.00 -14.14
CA ALA A 25 13.71 -15.99 -14.27
C ALA A 25 14.21 -16.56 -15.61
N ALA A 26 13.38 -17.33 -16.32
CA ALA A 26 13.72 -17.89 -17.64
C ALA A 26 13.79 -16.80 -18.72
N ASN A 27 13.04 -15.69 -18.56
CA ASN A 27 13.09 -14.54 -19.44
C ASN A 27 13.74 -13.34 -18.75
N ARG A 28 15.07 -13.24 -18.88
CA ARG A 28 15.89 -12.20 -18.26
C ARG A 28 15.43 -10.77 -18.56
N LYS A 29 14.89 -10.50 -19.76
CA LYS A 29 14.42 -9.17 -20.15
C LYS A 29 13.12 -8.83 -19.41
N HIS A 30 12.17 -9.75 -19.41
CA HIS A 30 10.89 -9.62 -18.69
C HIS A 30 11.12 -9.45 -17.18
N TYR A 31 12.01 -10.26 -16.60
CA TYR A 31 12.38 -10.15 -15.19
C TYR A 31 12.93 -8.77 -14.82
N GLN A 32 13.77 -8.17 -15.67
CA GLN A 32 14.30 -6.82 -15.47
C GLN A 32 13.22 -5.73 -15.57
N GLU A 33 12.26 -5.89 -16.47
CA GLU A 33 11.14 -4.96 -16.61
C GLU A 33 10.24 -5.00 -15.36
N ILE A 34 9.86 -6.19 -14.89
CA ILE A 34 9.02 -6.34 -13.69
C ILE A 34 9.73 -5.85 -12.43
N THR A 35 10.98 -6.23 -12.21
CA THR A 35 11.72 -5.79 -11.01
C THR A 35 11.93 -4.29 -10.97
N LYS A 36 12.03 -3.64 -12.14
CA LYS A 36 12.05 -2.18 -12.22
C LYS A 36 10.69 -1.57 -11.88
N GLU A 37 9.60 -2.09 -12.46
CA GLU A 37 8.24 -1.63 -12.15
C GLU A 37 7.93 -1.79 -10.65
N LEU A 38 8.31 -2.91 -10.04
CA LEU A 38 8.23 -3.13 -8.59
C LEU A 38 8.97 -2.04 -7.81
N SER A 39 10.23 -1.76 -8.16
CA SER A 39 11.03 -0.76 -7.47
C SER A 39 10.45 0.64 -7.60
N ASP A 40 9.80 0.96 -8.73
CA ASP A 40 9.19 2.26 -8.99
C ASP A 40 7.86 2.42 -8.23
N LEU A 41 7.06 1.35 -8.12
CA LEU A 41 5.76 1.38 -7.44
C LEU A 41 5.87 1.26 -5.90
N ARG A 42 6.87 0.56 -5.38
CA ARG A 42 7.04 0.32 -3.93
C ARG A 42 7.01 1.59 -3.07
N PRO A 43 7.75 2.67 -3.37
CA PRO A 43 7.73 3.87 -2.54
C PRO A 43 6.34 4.55 -2.52
N VAL A 44 5.55 4.41 -3.58
CA VAL A 44 4.19 4.98 -3.65
C VAL A 44 3.25 4.21 -2.72
N VAL A 45 3.32 2.87 -2.75
CA VAL A 45 2.51 1.99 -1.89
C VAL A 45 2.91 2.15 -0.42
N GLU A 46 4.21 2.20 -0.13
CA GLU A 46 4.73 2.44 1.22
C GLU A 46 4.22 3.79 1.79
N ALA A 47 4.31 4.87 1.01
CA ALA A 47 3.79 6.17 1.42
C ALA A 47 2.27 6.17 1.63
N PHE A 48 1.52 5.47 0.79
CA PHE A 48 0.08 5.32 0.95
C PHE A 48 -0.29 4.52 2.20
N GLY A 49 0.47 3.47 2.52
CA GLY A 49 0.32 2.70 3.76
C GLY A 49 0.46 3.58 4.99
N VAL A 50 1.54 4.36 5.07
CA VAL A 50 1.79 5.30 6.18
C VAL A 50 0.66 6.34 6.28
N TYR A 51 0.18 6.85 5.15
CA TYR A 51 -0.96 7.77 5.16
C TYR A 51 -2.21 7.14 5.77
N ARG A 52 -2.56 5.90 5.40
CA ARG A 52 -3.74 5.21 5.94
C ARG A 52 -3.63 4.98 7.44
N GLU A 53 -2.45 4.60 7.91
CA GLU A 53 -2.17 4.41 9.34
C GLU A 53 -2.40 5.70 10.13
N ILE A 54 -1.74 6.79 9.74
CA ILE A 54 -1.89 8.09 10.40
C ILE A 54 -3.33 8.60 10.32
N ALA A 55 -4.01 8.41 9.19
CA ALA A 55 -5.40 8.82 9.04
C ALA A 55 -6.34 8.06 9.98
N ALA A 56 -6.10 6.75 10.17
CA ALA A 56 -6.85 5.94 11.13
C ALA A 56 -6.56 6.37 12.57
N GLU A 57 -5.30 6.57 12.94
CA GLU A 57 -4.93 7.05 14.28
C GLU A 57 -5.58 8.39 14.63
N ILE A 58 -5.63 9.32 13.67
CA ILE A 58 -6.29 10.62 13.86
C ILE A 58 -7.78 10.45 14.13
N GLU A 59 -8.44 9.54 13.42
CA GLU A 59 -9.87 9.29 13.59
C GLU A 59 -10.15 8.60 14.93
N ASP A 60 -9.38 7.57 15.27
CA ASP A 60 -9.47 6.87 16.55
C ASP A 60 -9.28 7.84 17.74
N HIS A 61 -8.31 8.77 17.64
CA HIS A 61 -8.09 9.79 18.66
C HIS A 61 -9.23 10.82 18.74
N ARG A 62 -9.86 11.15 17.62
CA ARG A 62 -11.03 12.04 17.61
C ARG A 62 -12.24 11.39 18.26
N GLU A 63 -12.52 10.13 17.92
CA GLU A 63 -13.60 9.37 18.53
C GLU A 63 -13.39 9.23 20.04
N LEU A 64 -12.15 8.99 20.47
CA LEU A 64 -11.81 8.94 21.89
C LEU A 64 -12.12 10.27 22.59
N LEU A 65 -11.68 11.40 22.03
CA LEU A 65 -11.94 12.73 22.60
C LEU A 65 -13.44 13.05 22.64
N GLU A 66 -14.20 12.72 21.60
CA GLU A 66 -15.65 12.91 21.58
C GLU A 66 -16.35 12.05 22.66
N SER A 67 -15.91 10.80 22.84
CA SER A 67 -16.45 9.91 23.88
C SER A 67 -16.16 10.42 25.30
N GLU A 68 -14.96 10.97 25.54
CA GLU A 68 -14.60 11.57 26.83
C GLU A 68 -15.42 12.83 27.14
N GLU A 69 -15.73 13.66 26.14
CA GLU A 69 -16.60 14.84 26.32
C GLU A 69 -18.07 14.47 26.57
N GLU A 70 -18.54 13.35 26.03
CA GLU A 70 -19.90 12.85 26.21
C GLU A 70 -20.09 12.22 27.60
N ASP A 71 -19.09 11.50 28.10
CA ASP A 71 -19.09 10.91 29.46
C ASP A 71 -18.96 11.97 30.58
N LEU A 72 -18.41 13.15 30.28
CA LEU A 72 -18.24 14.24 31.26
C LEU A 72 -19.50 15.15 31.39
N LYS A 73 -20.52 14.98 30.54
CA LYS A 73 -21.78 15.73 30.57
C LYS A 73 -22.89 15.02 31.34
#